data_AF-R9SK97-F1
#
_entry.id   AF-R9SK97-F1
#
_cell.length_a   1.000
_cell.length_b   1.000
_cell.length_c   1.000
_cell.angle_alpha   90.00
_cell.angle_beta   90.00
_cell.angle_gamma   90.00
#
_symmetry.space_group_name_H-M   'P 1'
#
loop_
_entity.id
_entity.type
_entity.pdbx_description
1 polymer ?
#
loop_
_entity_poly.entity_id
_entity_poly.type
_entity_poly.pdbx_seq_one_letter_code
_entity_poly.pdbx_strand_id
1 'polypeptide(L)'
;MIEQLHVLIYLIVFIVGAILGLLYSYQKHLEPYIIKETNIPILVMAILGWFLFVNYSLLNFIPSFIVISIGLFLIGFVIDMRPGYGRRETVIGIIVAVVIWFFTQCLFNII
;
A
#
# COMPACT_ATOMS: atom_id res chain seq x y z
N MET A 1 24.33 -1.87 -8.86
CA MET A 1 24.62 -1.55 -7.45
C MET A 1 23.52 -0.68 -6.84
N ILE A 2 23.23 0.51 -7.38
CA ILE A 2 22.16 1.42 -6.85
C ILE A 2 20.77 0.76 -6.89
N GLU A 3 20.40 0.11 -7.99
CA GLU A 3 19.13 -0.62 -8.10
C GLU A 3 18.94 -1.70 -7.03
N GLN A 4 20.01 -2.46 -6.72
CA GLN A 4 19.97 -3.50 -5.68
C GLN A 4 19.78 -2.90 -4.28
N LEU A 5 20.40 -1.74 -4.02
CA LEU A 5 20.20 -1.00 -2.79
C LEU A 5 18.75 -0.51 -2.66
N HIS A 6 18.14 0.00 -3.74
CA HIS A 6 16.74 0.41 -3.72
C HIS A 6 15.80 -0.75 -3.39
N VAL A 7 15.99 -1.90 -4.03
CA VAL A 7 15.20 -3.11 -3.76
C VAL A 7 15.34 -3.55 -2.29
N LEU A 8 16.55 -3.53 -1.74
CA LEU A 8 16.78 -3.84 -0.34
C LEU A 8 16.01 -2.88 0.57
N ILE A 9 16.04 -1.58 0.28
CA ILE A 9 15.33 -0.58 1.09
C ILE A 9 13.82 -0.77 0.97
N TYR A 10 13.29 -0.99 -0.23
CA TYR A 10 11.88 -1.30 -0.46
C TYR A 10 11.42 -2.49 0.38
N LEU A 11 12.22 -3.55 0.42
CA LEU A 11 11.92 -4.75 1.19
C LEU A 11 11.96 -4.49 2.70
N ILE A 12 12.97 -3.76 3.19
CA ILE A 12 13.07 -3.38 4.61
C ILE A 12 11.85 -2.53 5.01
N VAL A 13 11.52 -1.52 4.21
CA VAL A 13 10.41 -0.60 4.49
C VAL A 13 9.07 -1.34 4.45
N PHE A 14 8.87 -2.25 3.49
CA PHE A 14 7.70 -3.13 3.44
C PHE A 14 7.59 -4.00 4.71
N ILE A 15 8.68 -4.64 5.13
CA ILE A 15 8.71 -5.47 6.34
C ILE A 15 8.40 -4.65 7.59
N VAL A 16 8.97 -3.45 7.72
CA VAL A 16 8.68 -2.56 8.86
C VAL A 16 7.21 -2.19 8.88
N GLY A 17 6.64 -1.84 7.71
CA GLY A 17 5.21 -1.60 7.56
C GLY A 17 4.38 -2.81 8.03
N ALA A 18 4.70 -4.00 7.52
CA ALA A 18 4.02 -5.25 7.87
C ALA A 18 4.03 -5.55 9.38
N ILE A 19 5.20 -5.46 10.02
CA ILE A 19 5.34 -5.63 11.47
C ILE A 19 4.43 -4.64 12.22
N LEU A 20 4.46 -3.36 11.86
CA LEU A 20 3.62 -2.34 12.51
C LEU A 20 2.12 -2.56 12.28
N GLY A 21 1.74 -3.01 11.08
CA GLY A 21 0.36 -3.36 10.74
C GLY A 21 -0.17 -4.51 11.59
N LEU A 22 0.66 -5.54 11.74
CA LEU A 22 0.38 -6.68 12.60
C LEU A 22 0.21 -6.22 14.06
N LEU A 23 1.19 -5.49 14.61
CA LEU A 23 1.15 -4.99 15.99
C LEU A 23 -0.10 -4.14 16.25
N TYR A 24 -0.40 -3.19 15.35
CA TYR A 24 -1.59 -2.35 15.43
C TYR A 24 -2.87 -3.20 15.50
N SER A 25 -2.98 -4.19 14.60
CA SER A 25 -4.14 -5.06 14.55
C SER A 25 -4.29 -5.92 15.80
N TYR A 26 -3.21 -6.39 16.42
CA TYR A 26 -3.26 -7.16 17.67
C TYR A 26 -3.73 -6.31 18.85
N GLN A 27 -3.31 -5.04 18.92
CA GLN A 27 -3.74 -4.13 19.98
C GLN A 27 -5.22 -3.77 19.88
N LYS A 28 -5.73 -3.64 18.64
CA LYS A 28 -7.10 -3.18 18.39
C LYS A 28 -8.13 -4.31 18.34
N HIS A 29 -7.72 -5.51 17.93
CA HIS A 29 -8.64 -6.62 17.66
C HIS A 29 -8.24 -7.87 18.46
N LEU A 30 -9.07 -8.23 19.44
CA LEU A 30 -8.87 -9.40 20.29
C LEU A 30 -9.05 -10.73 19.56
N GLU A 31 -9.90 -10.77 18.53
CA GLU A 31 -10.26 -11.99 17.82
C GLU A 31 -10.07 -11.86 16.30
N PRO A 32 -9.61 -12.92 15.61
CA PRO A 32 -9.45 -12.93 14.17
C PRO A 32 -10.82 -13.13 13.49
N TYR A 33 -11.01 -12.58 12.30
CA TYR A 33 -12.21 -12.80 11.45
C TYR A 33 -13.59 -12.37 11.99
N ILE A 34 -13.66 -11.65 13.10
CA ILE A 34 -14.97 -11.29 13.71
C ILE A 34 -15.59 -10.05 13.08
N ILE A 35 -14.77 -9.01 12.87
CA ILE A 35 -15.27 -7.73 12.37
C ILE A 35 -15.26 -7.77 10.85
N LYS A 36 -16.47 -7.73 10.26
CA LYS A 36 -16.67 -7.65 8.80
C LYS A 36 -16.73 -6.22 8.27
N GLU A 37 -16.69 -5.24 9.16
CA GLU A 37 -16.83 -3.83 8.80
C GLU A 37 -15.52 -3.26 8.25
N THR A 38 -15.64 -2.46 7.20
CA THR A 38 -14.51 -1.76 6.59
C THR A 38 -14.05 -0.63 7.51
N ASN A 39 -12.78 -0.64 7.88
CA ASN A 39 -12.22 0.41 8.74
C ASN A 39 -11.70 1.55 7.86
N ILE A 40 -12.35 2.72 7.94
CA ILE A 40 -12.10 3.87 7.06
C ILE A 40 -10.63 4.33 7.07
N PRO A 41 -9.98 4.60 8.22
CA PRO A 41 -8.53 4.82 8.28
C PRO A 41 -7.67 3.78 7.54
N ILE A 42 -7.98 2.49 7.68
CA ILE A 42 -7.22 1.42 7.02
C ILE A 42 -7.46 1.44 5.52
N LEU A 43 -8.70 1.71 5.09
CA LEU A 43 -9.06 1.87 3.69
C LEU A 43 -8.29 3.04 3.05
N VAL A 44 -8.20 4.18 3.73
CA VAL A 44 -7.45 5.35 3.25
C VAL A 44 -5.97 4.99 3.09
N MET A 45 -5.36 4.34 4.09
CA MET A 45 -3.97 3.88 3.99
C MET A 45 -3.76 2.89 2.84
N ALA A 46 -4.72 1.98 2.61
CA ALA A 46 -4.66 1.03 1.51
C ALA A 46 -4.70 1.74 0.15
N ILE A 47 -5.65 2.66 -0.04
CA ILE A 47 -5.78 3.43 -1.27
C ILE A 47 -4.51 4.25 -1.54
N LEU A 48 -4.01 4.95 -0.52
CA LEU A 48 -2.77 5.74 -0.66
C LEU A 48 -1.57 4.86 -0.96
N GLY A 49 -1.39 3.75 -0.25
CA GLY A 49 -0.28 2.83 -0.46
C GLY A 49 -0.22 2.30 -1.89
N TRP A 50 -1.33 1.72 -2.36
CA TRP A 50 -1.43 1.18 -3.72
C TRP A 50 -1.38 2.25 -4.80
N PHE A 51 -1.99 3.43 -4.56
CA PHE A 51 -1.87 4.55 -5.49
C PHE A 51 -0.42 4.99 -5.67
N LEU A 52 0.30 5.24 -4.57
CA LEU A 52 1.71 5.66 -4.61
C LEU A 52 2.60 4.60 -5.29
N PHE A 53 2.34 3.32 -5.02
CA PHE A 53 3.13 2.23 -5.60
C PHE A 53 2.90 2.06 -7.11
N VAL A 54 1.65 2.10 -7.58
CA VAL A 54 1.30 1.84 -8.99
C VAL A 54 1.44 3.10 -9.85
N ASN A 55 1.16 4.27 -9.28
CA ASN A 55 1.08 5.55 -10.00
C ASN A 55 2.21 6.51 -9.62
N TYR A 56 3.36 6.01 -9.15
CA TYR A 56 4.48 6.86 -8.73
C TYR A 56 4.94 7.85 -9.83
N SER A 57 4.81 7.47 -11.10
CA SER A 57 5.17 8.30 -12.25
C SER A 57 4.27 9.53 -12.43
N LEU A 58 3.12 9.59 -11.75
CA LEU A 58 2.30 10.81 -11.71
C LEU A 58 2.90 11.86 -10.78
N LEU A 59 3.75 11.47 -9.83
CA LEU A 59 4.37 12.36 -8.85
C LEU A 59 5.81 12.72 -9.25
N ASN A 60 6.00 13.24 -10.46
CA ASN A 60 7.32 13.56 -11.03
C ASN A 60 8.13 14.62 -10.25
N PHE A 61 7.50 15.34 -9.32
CA PHE A 61 8.15 16.33 -8.46
C PHE A 61 8.83 15.70 -7.21
N ILE A 62 8.58 14.41 -6.92
CA ILE A 62 9.20 13.66 -5.82
C ILE A 62 10.05 12.54 -6.43
N PRO A 63 11.25 12.25 -5.92
CA PRO A 63 12.01 11.08 -6.34
C PRO A 63 11.19 9.79 -6.21
N SER A 64 11.08 9.03 -7.31
CA SER A 64 10.27 7.80 -7.39
C SER A 64 10.60 6.79 -6.29
N PHE A 65 11.88 6.68 -5.94
CA PHE A 65 12.37 5.86 -4.83
C PHE A 65 11.67 6.17 -3.49
N ILE A 66 11.45 7.44 -3.17
CA ILE A 66 10.79 7.86 -1.92
C ILE A 66 9.29 7.51 -1.99
N VAL A 67 8.66 7.81 -3.13
CA VAL A 67 7.22 7.56 -3.36
C VAL A 67 6.91 6.07 -3.24
N ILE A 68 7.69 5.22 -3.90
CA ILE A 68 7.55 3.76 -3.88
C ILE A 68 7.79 3.23 -2.47
N SER A 69 8.81 3.74 -1.76
CA SER A 69 9.09 3.32 -0.38
C SER A 69 7.91 3.60 0.56
N ILE A 70 7.33 4.80 0.49
CA ILE A 70 6.14 5.16 1.28
C ILE A 70 4.94 4.29 0.89
N GLY A 71 4.74 4.06 -0.42
CA GLY A 71 3.69 3.18 -0.92
C GLY A 71 3.80 1.77 -0.34
N LEU A 72 4.99 1.17 -0.42
CA LEU A 72 5.26 -0.17 0.10
C LEU A 72 5.15 -0.26 1.63
N PHE A 73 5.56 0.77 2.37
CA PHE A 73 5.32 0.84 3.81
C PHE A 73 3.83 0.71 4.14
N LEU A 74 2.99 1.53 3.49
CA LEU A 74 1.55 1.55 3.72
C LEU A 74 0.89 0.25 3.26
N ILE A 75 1.31 -0.32 2.13
CA ILE A 75 0.83 -1.62 1.66
C ILE A 75 1.17 -2.71 2.68
N GLY A 76 2.43 -2.77 3.13
CA GLY A 76 2.86 -3.71 4.16
C GLY A 76 2.01 -3.58 5.43
N PHE A 77 1.81 -2.35 5.91
CA PHE A 77 0.99 -2.06 7.08
C PHE A 77 -0.44 -2.58 6.97
N VAL A 78 -1.07 -2.46 5.80
CA VAL A 78 -2.46 -2.90 5.64
C VAL A 78 -2.57 -4.40 5.37
N ILE A 79 -1.69 -4.96 4.53
CA ILE A 79 -1.82 -6.35 4.07
C ILE A 79 -1.54 -7.36 5.19
N ASP A 80 -0.60 -7.04 6.08
CA ASP A 80 -0.13 -7.93 7.14
C ASP A 80 -0.83 -7.69 8.48
N MET A 81 -1.99 -7.02 8.44
CA MET A 81 -2.88 -7.01 9.60
C MET A 81 -3.35 -8.43 9.92
N ARG A 82 -3.83 -8.61 11.16
CA ARG A 82 -4.34 -9.91 11.62
C ARG A 82 -5.38 -10.45 10.64
N PRO A 83 -5.46 -11.78 10.44
CA PRO A 83 -6.40 -12.34 9.47
C PRO A 83 -7.85 -11.89 9.71
N GLY A 84 -8.46 -11.34 8.66
CA GLY A 84 -9.79 -10.74 8.67
C GLY A 84 -9.80 -9.21 8.53
N TYR A 85 -8.67 -8.54 8.82
CA TYR A 85 -8.53 -7.08 8.76
C TYR A 85 -7.60 -6.66 7.62
N GLY A 86 -7.83 -5.49 7.01
CA GLY A 86 -6.96 -4.90 5.99
C GLY A 86 -7.01 -5.56 4.60
N ARG A 87 -7.43 -6.83 4.51
CA ARG A 87 -7.52 -7.57 3.24
C ARG A 87 -8.53 -6.97 2.27
N ARG A 88 -9.73 -6.60 2.75
CA ARG A 88 -10.76 -5.99 1.89
C ARG A 88 -10.33 -4.60 1.43
N GLU A 89 -9.77 -3.83 2.35
CA GLU A 89 -9.21 -2.50 2.10
C GLU A 89 -8.09 -2.56 1.05
N THR A 90 -7.22 -3.56 1.15
CA THR A 90 -6.16 -3.85 0.17
C THR A 90 -6.74 -4.09 -1.22
N VAL A 91 -7.76 -4.95 -1.34
CA VAL A 91 -8.42 -5.21 -2.62
C VAL A 91 -9.03 -3.94 -3.21
N ILE A 92 -9.73 -3.14 -2.39
CA ILE A 92 -10.29 -1.86 -2.84
C ILE A 92 -9.18 -0.91 -3.30
N GLY A 93 -8.09 -0.81 -2.53
CA GLY A 93 -6.93 0.02 -2.87
C GLY A 93 -6.29 -0.37 -4.21
N ILE A 94 -6.10 -1.68 -4.46
CA ILE A 94 -5.59 -2.19 -5.74
C ILE A 94 -6.53 -1.79 -6.87
N ILE A 95 -7.84 -2.04 -6.73
CA ILE A 95 -8.82 -1.71 -7.77
C ILE A 95 -8.77 -0.22 -8.11
N VAL A 96 -8.79 0.65 -7.10
CA VAL A 96 -8.71 2.11 -7.29
C VAL A 96 -7.41 2.50 -7.99
N ALA A 97 -6.26 1.99 -7.53
CA ALA A 97 -4.96 2.31 -8.09
C ALA A 97 -4.82 1.88 -9.56
N VAL A 98 -5.30 0.67 -9.90
CA VAL A 98 -5.29 0.13 -11.26
C VAL A 98 -6.23 0.91 -12.18
N VAL A 99 -7.42 1.29 -11.69
CA VAL A 99 -8.36 2.11 -12.47
C VAL A 99 -7.74 3.46 -12.81
N ILE A 100 -7.13 4.13 -11.83
CA ILE A 100 -6.45 5.41 -12.05
C ILE A 100 -5.29 5.25 -13.05
N TRP A 101 -4.48 4.21 -12.89
CA TRP A 101 -3.39 3.92 -13.81
C TRP A 101 -3.91 3.72 -15.23
N PHE A 102 -4.94 2.90 -15.42
CA PHE A 102 -5.54 2.62 -16.73
C PHE A 102 -6.05 3.90 -17.41
N PHE A 103 -6.81 4.73 -16.71
CA PHE A 103 -7.28 6.00 -17.25
C PHE A 103 -6.13 6.95 -17.60
N THR A 104 -5.09 6.97 -16.78
CA THR A 104 -3.89 7.78 -17.06
C THR A 104 -3.23 7.33 -18.37
N GLN A 105 -3.06 6.02 -18.56
CA GLN A 105 -2.49 5.49 -19.81
C GLN A 105 -3.36 5.81 -21.02
N CYS A 106 -4.68 5.63 -20.92
CA CYS A 106 -5.60 5.96 -22.00
C CYS A 106 -5.66 7.45 -22.34
N LEU A 107 -5.59 8.34 -21.35
CA LEU A 107 -5.73 9.79 -21.55
C LEU A 107 -4.45 10.41 -22.12
N PHE A 108 -3.29 9.99 -21.63
CA PHE A 108 -2.01 10.61 -21.98
C PHE A 108 -1.22 9.82 -23.05
N ASN A 109 -1.69 8.63 -23.45
CA ASN A 109 -1.08 7.78 -24.47
C ASN A 109 0.42 7.57 -24.23
N ILE A 110 0.81 7.44 -22.95
CA ILE A 110 2.20 7.25 -22.53
C ILE A 110 2.50 5.76 -22.70
N ILE A 111 2.98 5.39 -23.89
CA ILE A 111 3.71 4.13 -24.13
C ILE A 111 5.20 4.46 -24.16
#